data_AF-A0AAN8ET91-F1
#
_entry.id   AF-A0AAN8ET91-F1
#
_cell.length_a   1.000
_cell.length_b   1.000
_cell.length_c   1.000
_cell.angle_alpha   90.00
_cell.angle_beta   90.00
_cell.angle_gamma   90.00
#
_symmetry.space_group_name_H-M   'P 1'
#
loop_
_entity.id
_entity.type
_entity.pdbx_description
1 polymer ?
#
loop_
_entity_poly.entity_id
_entity_poly.type
_entity_poly.pdbx_seq_one_letter_code
_entity_poly.pdbx_strand_id
1 'polypeptide(L)'
;MADATLRRSSSKSQNHYILMMSISLSGQIEEKIARTRAMGLARGSRKFCHIHVVHAAQYLLAETVTAGNEISHFKDPKARGRTAYITDGDIPPHLVSALNRSAENRVLITSRDVSSFINDAFKRYYETVLWP
;
A
#
# COMPACT_ATOMS: atom_id res chain seq x y z
N MET A 1 -13.22 17.72 -13.16
CA MET A 1 -12.59 18.67 -12.22
C MET A 1 -12.97 18.26 -10.80
N ALA A 2 -12.03 17.71 -10.05
CA ALA A 2 -11.99 17.72 -8.60
C ALA A 2 -10.53 17.41 -8.20
N ASP A 3 -9.98 18.30 -7.38
CA ASP A 3 -8.60 18.41 -6.95
C ASP A 3 -8.04 17.08 -6.39
N ALA A 4 -7.03 16.51 -7.07
CA ALA A 4 -6.32 15.31 -6.66
C ALA A 4 -5.49 15.63 -5.40
N THR A 5 -6.17 15.64 -4.27
CA THR A 5 -5.64 16.10 -3.00
C THR A 5 -4.36 15.31 -2.69
N LEU A 6 -3.30 16.06 -2.44
CA LEU A 6 -1.96 15.52 -2.26
C LEU A 6 -1.81 15.12 -0.78
N ARG A 7 -1.55 13.84 -0.51
CA ARG A 7 -1.27 13.25 0.81
C ARG A 7 0.16 13.56 1.25
N ARG A 8 0.38 14.15 2.44
CA ARG A 8 1.71 14.14 3.08
C ARG A 8 2.22 12.70 3.16
N SER A 9 3.36 12.44 2.53
CA SER A 9 3.96 11.13 2.62
C SER A 9 4.27 10.82 4.09
N SER A 10 4.03 9.58 4.50
CA SER A 10 4.51 9.11 5.80
C SER A 10 6.04 9.26 5.79
N SER A 11 6.64 9.70 6.90
CA SER A 11 8.10 9.82 7.02
C SER A 11 8.84 8.48 6.90
N LYS A 12 8.12 7.35 6.99
CA LYS A 12 8.69 6.02 6.78
C LYS A 12 8.91 5.76 5.29
N SER A 13 10.17 5.57 4.91
CA SER A 13 10.61 5.25 3.56
C SER A 13 9.91 4.01 3.01
N GLN A 14 9.62 3.01 3.85
CA GLN A 14 8.91 1.77 3.48
C GLN A 14 7.60 2.05 2.74
N ASN A 15 6.80 3.00 3.20
CA ASN A 15 5.52 3.32 2.56
C ASN A 15 5.69 3.89 1.15
N HIS A 16 6.81 4.54 0.87
CA HIS A 16 7.09 5.08 -0.47
C HIS A 16 7.46 3.96 -1.43
N TYR A 17 8.28 3.01 -0.96
CA TYR A 17 8.61 1.83 -1.75
C TYR A 17 7.39 0.93 -1.92
N ILE A 18 6.62 0.64 -0.88
CA ILE A 18 5.39 -0.16 -0.98
C ILE A 18 4.45 0.45 -2.03
N LEU A 19 4.18 1.76 -1.97
CA LEU A 19 3.34 2.42 -2.95
C LEU A 19 3.90 2.29 -4.38
N MET A 20 5.13 2.75 -4.60
CA MET A 20 5.68 2.84 -5.95
C MET A 20 5.89 1.46 -6.57
N MET A 21 6.35 0.48 -5.78
CA MET A 21 6.56 -0.87 -6.26
C MET A 21 5.22 -1.55 -6.54
N SER A 22 4.18 -1.35 -5.72
CA SER A 22 2.84 -1.89 -6.01
C SER A 22 2.26 -1.34 -7.31
N ILE A 23 2.42 -0.03 -7.58
CA ILE A 23 1.98 0.59 -8.85
C ILE A 23 2.77 0.03 -10.04
N SER A 24 4.04 -0.31 -9.85
CA SER A 24 4.84 -0.93 -10.90
C SER A 24 4.43 -2.38 -11.16
N LEU A 25 4.23 -3.16 -10.10
CA LEU A 25 3.78 -4.55 -10.19
C LEU A 25 2.38 -4.67 -10.79
N SER A 26 1.51 -3.66 -10.59
CA SER A 26 0.21 -3.57 -11.27
C SER A 26 0.32 -3.13 -12.74
N GLY A 27 1.53 -2.99 -13.30
CA GLY A 27 1.78 -2.64 -14.69
C GLY A 27 1.56 -1.18 -15.05
N GLN A 28 1.33 -0.28 -14.09
CA GLN A 28 1.05 1.13 -14.39
C GLN A 28 2.31 1.95 -14.69
N ILE A 29 3.47 1.51 -14.20
CA ILE A 29 4.78 2.15 -14.43
C ILE A 29 5.90 1.12 -14.51
N GLU A 30 6.95 1.44 -15.25
CA GLU A 30 8.18 0.63 -15.26
C GLU A 30 8.90 0.62 -13.91
N GLU A 31 9.45 -0.52 -13.53
CA GLU A 31 10.09 -0.75 -12.23
C GLU A 31 11.25 0.22 -11.96
N LYS A 32 12.09 0.48 -12.96
CA LYS A 32 13.23 1.40 -12.85
C LYS A 32 12.77 2.83 -12.56
N ILE A 33 11.66 3.26 -13.19
CA ILE A 33 11.06 4.58 -12.97
C ILE A 33 10.44 4.64 -11.57
N ALA A 34 9.72 3.59 -11.18
CA ALA A 34 9.10 3.46 -9.87
C ALA A 34 10.13 3.59 -8.74
N ARG A 35 11.28 2.91 -8.89
CA ARG A 35 12.35 2.90 -7.90
C ARG A 35 13.02 4.25 -7.76
N THR A 36 13.34 4.88 -8.89
CA THR A 36 13.91 6.24 -8.91
C THR A 36 12.99 7.23 -8.21
N ARG A 37 11.68 7.13 -8.45
CA ARG A 37 10.67 7.95 -7.78
C ARG A 37 10.61 7.65 -6.29
N ALA A 38 10.56 6.38 -5.87
CA ALA A 38 10.55 5.98 -4.46
C ALA A 38 11.75 6.56 -3.69
N MET A 39 12.95 6.52 -4.28
CA MET A 39 14.15 7.14 -3.71
C MET A 39 14.01 8.66 -3.58
N GLY A 40 13.52 9.34 -4.62
CA GLY A 40 13.31 10.78 -4.60
C GLY A 40 12.25 11.24 -3.60
N LEU A 41 11.28 10.37 -3.30
CA LEU A 41 10.26 10.57 -2.27
C LEU A 41 10.85 10.36 -0.87
N ALA A 42 11.67 9.32 -0.67
CA ALA A 42 12.30 9.04 0.63
C ALA A 42 13.27 10.16 1.07
N ARG A 43 13.83 10.92 0.11
CA ARG A 43 14.76 12.03 0.35
C ARG A 43 14.09 13.40 0.51
N GLY A 44 12.76 13.52 0.39
CA GLY A 44 12.08 14.82 0.45
C GLY A 44 10.65 14.77 0.98
N SER A 45 10.07 15.92 1.31
CA SER A 45 8.70 16.05 1.84
C SER A 45 7.62 15.97 0.75
N ARG A 46 7.77 15.04 -0.20
CA ARG A 46 6.84 14.94 -1.33
C ARG A 46 5.54 14.27 -0.91
N LYS A 47 4.46 14.60 -1.64
CA LYS A 47 3.11 14.11 -1.36
C LYS A 47 2.68 13.07 -2.41
N PHE A 48 1.86 12.10 -2.02
CA PHE A 48 1.23 11.12 -2.93
C PHE A 48 -0.18 11.55 -3.27
N CYS A 49 -0.67 11.33 -4.49
CA CYS A 49 -2.11 11.49 -4.70
C CYS A 49 -2.87 10.34 -4.04
N HIS A 50 -4.06 10.62 -3.52
CA HIS A 50 -4.88 9.62 -2.84
C HIS A 50 -5.22 8.42 -3.75
N ILE A 51 -5.45 8.67 -5.05
CA ILE A 51 -5.77 7.63 -6.05
C ILE A 51 -4.66 6.57 -6.15
N HIS A 52 -3.39 6.98 -6.21
CA HIS A 52 -2.27 6.03 -6.26
C HIS A 52 -2.17 5.19 -4.98
N VAL A 53 -2.52 5.76 -3.82
CA VAL A 53 -2.57 5.01 -2.56
C VAL A 53 -3.66 3.95 -2.62
N VAL A 54 -4.83 4.30 -3.16
CA VAL A 54 -5.93 3.34 -3.33
C VAL A 54 -5.53 2.24 -4.31
N HIS A 55 -5.03 2.57 -5.50
CA HIS A 55 -4.62 1.56 -6.49
C HIS A 55 -3.59 0.59 -5.94
N ALA A 56 -2.57 1.10 -5.25
CA ALA A 56 -1.58 0.23 -4.61
C ALA A 56 -2.21 -0.68 -3.56
N ALA A 57 -3.09 -0.15 -2.71
CA ALA A 57 -3.76 -0.95 -1.69
C ALA A 57 -4.69 -2.01 -2.30
N GLN A 58 -5.43 -1.68 -3.36
CA GLN A 58 -6.28 -2.63 -4.10
C GLN A 58 -5.45 -3.73 -4.76
N TYR A 59 -4.31 -3.39 -5.37
CA TYR A 59 -3.39 -4.38 -5.94
C TYR A 59 -2.90 -5.36 -4.87
N LEU A 60 -2.35 -4.84 -3.76
CA LEU A 60 -1.85 -5.66 -2.66
C LEU A 60 -2.94 -6.56 -2.05
N LEU A 61 -4.16 -6.04 -1.98
CA LEU A 61 -5.32 -6.79 -1.52
C LEU A 61 -5.68 -7.93 -2.48
N ALA A 62 -5.73 -7.65 -3.79
CA ALA A 62 -6.04 -8.64 -4.82
C ALA A 62 -5.00 -9.77 -4.84
N GLU A 63 -3.71 -9.45 -4.70
CA GLU A 63 -2.65 -10.45 -4.58
C GLU A 63 -2.84 -11.31 -3.32
N THR A 64 -3.22 -10.70 -2.20
CA THR A 64 -3.49 -11.42 -0.95
C THR A 64 -4.63 -12.41 -1.11
N VAL A 65 -5.74 -11.97 -1.71
CA VAL A 65 -6.91 -12.83 -1.98
C VAL A 65 -6.56 -13.94 -2.98
N THR A 66 -5.81 -13.63 -4.04
CA THR A 66 -5.37 -14.61 -5.05
C THR A 66 -4.49 -15.69 -4.45
N ALA A 67 -3.70 -15.36 -3.42
CA ALA A 67 -2.89 -16.31 -2.68
C ALA A 67 -3.70 -17.30 -1.80
N GLY A 68 -5.04 -17.15 -1.75
CA GLY A 68 -5.92 -17.97 -0.92
C GLY A 68 -6.05 -17.47 0.52
N ASN A 69 -5.51 -16.30 0.85
CA ASN A 69 -5.69 -15.70 2.16
C ASN A 69 -6.97 -14.89 2.16
N GLU A 70 -8.00 -15.41 2.84
CA GLU A 70 -9.23 -14.67 3.05
C GLU A 70 -8.95 -13.45 3.94
N ILE A 71 -9.41 -12.28 3.50
CA ILE A 71 -9.41 -11.10 4.36
C ILE A 71 -10.38 -11.43 5.47
N SER A 72 -9.87 -11.62 6.69
CA SER A 72 -10.68 -11.74 7.89
C SER A 72 -11.50 -10.46 8.02
N HIS A 73 -12.71 -10.42 7.46
CA HIS A 73 -13.68 -9.34 7.68
C HIS A 73 -14.13 -9.39 9.13
N PHE A 74 -13.28 -8.98 10.06
CA PHE A 74 -13.66 -8.86 11.45
C PHE A 74 -14.41 -7.55 11.61
N LYS A 75 -15.75 -7.61 11.64
CA LYS A 75 -16.55 -6.58 12.31
C LYS A 75 -16.30 -6.76 13.81
N ASP A 76 -15.53 -5.87 14.43
CA ASP A 76 -15.54 -5.75 15.88
C ASP A 76 -16.81 -4.99 16.30
N PRO A 77 -17.79 -5.63 16.95
CA PRO A 77 -19.01 -4.96 17.41
C PRO A 77 -18.76 -3.95 18.55
N LYS A 78 -17.54 -3.86 19.11
CA LYS A 78 -17.17 -2.91 20.17
C LYS A 78 -16.31 -1.73 19.68
N ALA A 79 -15.87 -1.71 18.42
CA ALA A 79 -15.03 -0.64 17.89
C ALA A 79 -15.88 0.59 17.47
N ARG A 80 -15.61 1.76 18.06
CA ARG A 80 -16.30 3.02 17.76
C ARG A 80 -15.79 3.73 16.48
N GLY A 81 -15.32 3.02 15.43
CA GLY A 81 -14.74 3.66 14.23
C GLY A 81 -14.58 2.75 13.00
N ARG A 82 -14.03 3.28 11.88
CA ARG A 82 -13.79 2.53 10.63
C ARG A 82 -12.74 1.43 10.84
N THR A 83 -13.15 0.19 10.64
CA THR A 83 -12.38 -1.01 10.98
C THR A 83 -11.89 -1.76 9.74
N ALA A 84 -10.57 -1.91 9.60
CA ALA A 84 -9.94 -2.75 8.59
C ALA A 84 -8.76 -3.51 9.19
N TYR A 85 -8.67 -4.80 8.89
CA TYR A 85 -7.92 -5.77 9.69
C TYR A 85 -7.22 -6.85 8.85
N ILE A 86 -6.51 -6.45 7.79
CA ILE A 86 -5.51 -7.37 7.24
C ILE A 86 -4.41 -7.53 8.31
N THR A 87 -4.10 -8.76 8.68
CA THR A 87 -3.06 -9.09 9.66
C THR A 87 -1.74 -9.38 8.95
N ASP A 88 -0.64 -9.35 9.70
CA ASP A 88 0.69 -9.66 9.16
C ASP A 88 0.75 -11.10 8.61
N GLY A 89 -0.06 -12.02 9.17
CA GLY A 89 -0.17 -13.41 8.73
C GLY A 89 -0.97 -13.59 7.44
N ASP A 90 -1.83 -12.64 7.11
CA ASP A 90 -2.59 -12.65 5.86
C ASP A 90 -1.73 -12.23 4.67
N ILE A 91 -0.59 -11.57 4.90
CA ILE A 91 0.27 -11.10 3.79
C ILE A 91 1.06 -12.26 3.20
N PRO A 92 0.89 -12.57 1.90
CA PRO A 92 1.62 -13.66 1.28
C PRO A 92 3.14 -13.42 1.26
N PRO A 93 3.98 -14.43 1.56
CA PRO A 93 5.43 -14.27 1.53
C PRO A 93 5.99 -13.86 0.17
N HIS A 94 5.36 -14.29 -0.94
CA HIS A 94 5.80 -13.93 -2.28
C HIS A 94 5.63 -12.43 -2.55
N LEU A 95 4.59 -11.80 -1.99
CA LEU A 95 4.33 -10.36 -2.15
C LEU A 95 5.41 -9.54 -1.47
N VAL A 96 5.76 -9.91 -0.23
CA VAL A 96 6.90 -9.32 0.50
C VAL A 96 8.21 -9.53 -0.26
N SER A 97 8.41 -10.72 -0.83
CA SER A 97 9.61 -11.02 -1.61
C SER A 97 9.70 -10.19 -2.89
N ALA A 98 8.58 -9.99 -3.60
CA ALA A 98 8.51 -9.16 -4.80
C ALA A 98 8.82 -7.69 -4.47
N LEU A 99 8.19 -7.14 -3.43
CA LEU A 99 8.43 -5.77 -2.98
C LEU A 99 9.90 -5.54 -2.57
N ASN A 100 10.50 -6.46 -1.83
CA ASN A 100 11.91 -6.38 -1.45
C ASN A 100 12.86 -6.51 -2.64
N ARG A 101 12.56 -7.42 -3.59
CA ARG A 101 13.32 -7.56 -4.83
C ARG A 101 13.33 -6.26 -5.61
N SER A 102 12.16 -5.64 -5.79
CA SER A 102 12.04 -4.39 -6.52
C SER A 102 12.63 -3.18 -5.76
N ALA A 103 12.70 -3.27 -4.43
CA ALA A 103 13.41 -2.28 -3.61
C ALA A 103 14.94 -2.43 -3.65
N GLU A 104 15.50 -3.53 -4.18
CA GLU A 104 16.95 -3.80 -4.27
C GLU A 104 17.72 -3.50 -2.97
N ASN A 105 17.26 -4.06 -1.84
CA ASN A 105 17.89 -3.89 -0.52
C ASN A 105 17.97 -2.44 0.00
N ARG A 106 17.28 -1.47 -0.62
CA ARG A 106 17.26 -0.08 -0.15
C ARG A 106 16.45 0.09 1.13
N VAL A 107 15.43 -0.75 1.29
CA VAL A 107 14.59 -0.87 2.48
C VAL A 107 14.22 -2.33 2.66
N LEU A 108 14.15 -2.77 3.91
CA LEU A 108 13.53 -4.05 4.25
C LEU A 108 12.03 -3.80 4.47
N ILE A 109 11.21 -4.40 3.61
CA ILE A 109 9.76 -4.39 3.71
C ILE A 109 9.33 -5.67 4.41
N THR A 110 8.56 -5.54 5.48
CA THR A 110 8.00 -6.67 6.23
C THR A 110 6.51 -6.85 5.94
N SER A 111 5.94 -8.01 6.26
CA SER A 111 4.49 -8.21 6.23
C SER A 111 3.75 -7.16 7.05
N ARG A 112 4.31 -6.74 8.19
CA ARG A 112 3.76 -5.67 9.03
C ARG A 112 3.69 -4.33 8.31
N ASP A 113 4.69 -3.99 7.50
CA ASP A 113 4.66 -2.73 6.75
C ASP A 113 3.56 -2.77 5.68
N VAL A 114 3.40 -3.90 5.00
CA VAL A 114 2.37 -4.12 3.98
C VAL A 114 0.97 -4.09 4.60
N SER A 115 0.74 -4.84 5.68
CA SER A 115 -0.55 -4.86 6.39
C SER A 115 -0.92 -3.49 6.93
N SER A 116 0.06 -2.76 7.49
CA SER A 116 -0.12 -1.38 7.98
C SER A 116 -0.48 -0.42 6.85
N PHE A 117 0.14 -0.57 5.67
CA PHE A 117 -0.15 0.26 4.50
C PHE A 117 -1.59 0.05 4.02
N ILE A 118 -2.01 -1.20 3.87
CA ILE A 118 -3.37 -1.57 3.43
C ILE A 118 -4.40 -1.09 4.45
N ASN A 119 -4.18 -1.33 5.75
CA ASN A 119 -5.09 -0.89 6.80
C ASN A 119 -5.20 0.64 6.90
N ASP A 120 -4.09 1.38 6.70
CA ASP A 120 -4.13 2.85 6.63
C ASP A 120 -4.91 3.34 5.41
N ALA A 121 -4.81 2.65 4.27
CA ALA A 121 -5.62 2.95 3.09
C ALA A 121 -7.11 2.69 3.36
N PHE A 122 -7.47 1.53 3.92
CA PHE A 122 -8.85 1.21 4.24
C PHE A 122 -9.48 2.18 5.24
N LYS A 123 -8.81 2.47 6.37
CA LYS A 123 -9.31 3.41 7.39
C LYS A 123 -9.71 4.76 6.79
N ARG A 124 -9.02 5.19 5.74
CA ARG A 124 -9.19 6.50 5.12
C ARG A 124 -10.16 6.49 3.96
N TYR A 125 -10.07 5.49 3.08
CA TYR A 125 -10.72 5.51 1.77
C TYR A 125 -11.82 4.45 1.61
N TYR A 126 -11.86 3.42 2.45
CA TYR A 126 -12.94 2.42 2.38
C TYR A 126 -14.29 3.12 2.57
N GLU A 127 -15.29 2.71 1.79
CA GLU A 127 -16.63 3.34 1.69
C GLU A 127 -16.61 4.82 1.27
N THR A 128 -15.53 5.29 0.63
CA THR A 128 -15.47 6.63 0.02
C THR A 128 -15.50 6.53 -1.50
N VAL A 129 -15.79 7.64 -2.18
CA VAL A 129 -15.79 7.72 -3.66
C VAL A 129 -14.45 7.37 -4.31
N LEU A 130 -13.35 7.36 -3.54
CA LEU A 130 -12.03 7.00 -4.03
C LEU A 130 -11.78 5.50 -4.03
N TRP A 131 -12.60 4.70 -3.33
CA TRP A 131 -12.51 3.25 -3.23
C TRP A 131 -13.75 2.63 -3.88
N PRO A 132 -13.74 2.43 -5.21
CA PRO A 132 -14.85 1.84 -5.95
C PRO A 132 -15.04 0.35 -5.63
#